data_AF-K0Q4S4-F1
#
_entry.id   AF-K0Q4S4-F1
#
_cell.length_a   1.000
_cell.length_b   1.000
_cell.length_c   1.000
_cell.angle_alpha   90.00
_cell.angle_beta   90.00
_cell.angle_gamma   90.00
#
_symmetry.space_group_name_H-M   'P 1'
#
loop_
_entity.id
_entity.type
_entity.pdbx_description
1 polymer ?
#
loop_
_entity_poly.entity_id
_entity_poly.type
_entity_poly.pdbx_seq_one_letter_code
_entity_poly.pdbx_strand_id
1 'polypeptide(L)'
;MIDLHDDGVAATRCSCPYDWGGACKHVVAVLLKYIAAPEAIAQRPSLGGMLEGLDREALVALLVRRAKEDRGLTGWLEAELVAGMASTGAQRTAVDPEPIRRQATALLSGGPAGAAGAMKGP
;
A
#
# COMPACT_ATOMS: atom_id res chain seq x y z
N MET A 1 -16.53 12.82 -0.26
CA MET A 1 -17.07 11.91 -1.28
C MET A 1 -18.56 11.79 -1.03
N ILE A 2 -19.35 11.90 -2.09
CA ILE A 2 -20.80 11.79 -2.07
C ILE A 2 -21.12 10.90 -3.26
N ASP A 3 -21.79 9.79 -2.98
CA ASP A 3 -22.23 8.85 -4.01
C ASP A 3 -23.72 9.11 -4.26
N LEU A 4 -24.06 9.38 -5.52
CA LEU A 4 -25.41 9.68 -5.97
C LEU A 4 -25.97 8.51 -6.77
N HIS A 5 -27.25 8.25 -6.58
CA HIS A 5 -28.07 7.36 -7.42
C HIS A 5 -29.28 8.15 -7.93
N ASP A 6 -30.04 7.56 -8.85
CA ASP A 6 -31.18 8.20 -9.50
C ASP A 6 -32.23 8.71 -8.49
N ASP A 7 -32.37 8.03 -7.35
CA ASP A 7 -33.34 8.36 -6.30
C ASP A 7 -32.74 9.17 -5.12
N GLY A 8 -31.47 9.62 -5.21
CA GLY A 8 -30.87 10.51 -4.22
C GLY A 8 -29.44 10.18 -3.79
N VAL A 9 -29.15 10.39 -2.50
CA VAL A 9 -27.79 10.22 -1.94
C VAL A 9 -27.63 8.81 -1.38
N ALA A 10 -26.73 8.04 -1.97
CA ALA A 10 -26.44 6.66 -1.59
C ALA A 10 -25.55 6.57 -0.36
N ALA A 11 -24.46 7.35 -0.37
CA ALA A 11 -23.48 7.36 0.70
C ALA A 11 -22.77 8.71 0.78
N THR A 12 -22.29 9.05 1.97
CA THR A 12 -21.47 10.25 2.17
C THR A 12 -20.30 9.93 3.07
N ARG A 13 -19.13 10.44 2.71
CA ARG A 13 -17.92 10.36 3.52
C ARG A 13 -17.19 11.69 3.50
N CYS A 14 -17.00 12.26 4.68
CA CYS A 14 -16.19 13.44 4.88
C CYS A 14 -15.05 13.09 5.84
N SER A 15 -13.84 13.59 5.57
CA SER A 15 -12.69 13.45 6.47
C SER A 15 -12.69 14.46 7.61
N CYS A 16 -13.76 15.24 7.77
CA CYS A 16 -13.88 16.17 8.90
C CYS A 16 -14.15 15.41 10.21
N PRO A 17 -13.76 15.96 11.37
CA PRO A 17 -13.89 15.28 12.67
C PRO A 17 -15.33 15.25 13.22
N TYR A 18 -16.33 15.41 12.37
CA TYR A 18 -17.74 15.44 12.77
C TYR A 18 -18.26 14.03 13.02
N ASP A 19 -18.74 13.77 14.24
CA ASP A 19 -19.18 12.47 14.75
C ASP A 19 -20.60 12.47 15.35
N TRP A 20 -21.35 13.56 15.21
CA TRP A 20 -22.65 13.79 15.86
C TRP A 20 -23.84 13.14 15.12
N GLY A 21 -23.57 12.17 14.24
CA GLY A 21 -24.57 11.52 13.39
C GLY A 21 -25.08 12.41 12.25
N GLY A 22 -25.66 11.77 11.23
CA GLY A 22 -26.12 12.44 10.02
C GLY A 22 -24.99 13.01 9.15
N ALA A 23 -25.34 13.90 8.23
CA ALA A 23 -24.38 14.54 7.32
C ALA A 23 -23.76 15.79 7.95
N CYS A 24 -22.44 15.93 7.86
CA CYS A 24 -21.76 17.15 8.30
C CYS A 24 -22.11 18.33 7.37
N LYS A 25 -21.93 19.56 7.87
CA LYS A 25 -22.17 20.78 7.08
C LYS A 25 -21.43 20.84 5.74
N HIS A 26 -20.27 20.19 5.62
CA HIS A 26 -19.52 20.16 4.36
C HIS A 26 -20.24 19.31 3.30
N VAL A 27 -20.77 18.15 3.70
CA VAL A 27 -21.59 17.32 2.81
C VAL A 27 -22.82 18.11 2.37
N VAL A 28 -23.51 18.74 3.32
CA VAL A 28 -24.70 19.58 3.02
C VAL A 28 -24.34 20.72 2.06
N ALA A 29 -23.25 21.44 2.29
CA ALA A 29 -22.82 22.52 1.41
C ALA A 29 -22.52 22.06 -0.02
N VAL A 30 -21.88 20.89 -0.19
CA VAL A 30 -21.63 20.31 -1.51
C VAL A 30 -22.94 19.90 -2.18
N LEU A 31 -23.89 19.28 -1.45
CA LEU A 31 -25.20 18.92 -2.00
C LEU A 31 -26.00 20.16 -2.42
N LEU A 32 -26.02 21.22 -1.61
CA LEU A 32 -26.67 22.48 -1.96
C LEU A 32 -26.06 23.10 -3.21
N LYS A 33 -24.72 23.08 -3.32
CA LYS A 33 -24.04 23.57 -4.53
C LYS A 33 -24.35 22.70 -5.74
N TYR A 34 -24.41 21.37 -5.57
CA TYR A 34 -24.78 20.43 -6.63
C TYR A 34 -26.21 20.69 -7.12
N ILE A 35 -27.17 20.96 -6.23
CA ILE A 35 -28.54 21.33 -6.63
C ILE A 35 -28.56 22.65 -7.40
N ALA A 36 -27.78 23.64 -6.97
CA ALA A 36 -27.77 24.97 -7.58
C ALA A 36 -27.04 25.03 -8.92
N ALA A 37 -25.97 24.26 -9.09
CA ALA A 37 -25.11 24.25 -10.27
C ALA A 37 -24.34 22.92 -10.35
N PRO A 38 -24.97 21.83 -10.83
CA PRO A 38 -24.35 20.51 -10.91
C PRO A 38 -23.04 20.51 -11.70
N GLU A 39 -22.99 21.27 -12.80
CA GLU A 39 -21.84 21.42 -13.69
C GLU A 39 -20.64 22.12 -13.03
N ALA A 40 -20.88 22.87 -11.95
CA ALA A 40 -19.81 23.51 -11.19
C ALA A 40 -19.12 22.54 -10.21
N ILE A 41 -19.65 21.32 -10.04
CA ILE A 41 -19.05 20.28 -9.21
C ILE A 41 -18.25 19.33 -10.10
N ALA A 42 -16.92 19.40 -9.99
CA ALA A 42 -16.05 18.47 -10.67
C ALA A 42 -16.25 17.04 -10.15
N GLN A 43 -16.64 16.13 -11.03
CA GLN A 43 -16.63 14.70 -10.74
C GLN A 43 -15.18 14.21 -10.76
N ARG A 44 -14.74 13.60 -9.67
CA ARG A 44 -13.41 13.00 -9.60
C ARG A 44 -13.46 11.62 -10.23
N PRO A 45 -12.58 11.29 -11.20
CA PRO A 45 -12.55 9.94 -11.75
C PRO A 45 -12.28 8.92 -10.63
N SER A 46 -12.76 7.70 -10.83
CA SER A 46 -12.42 6.58 -9.96
C SER A 46 -10.90 6.35 -9.98
N LEU A 47 -10.36 5.70 -8.94
CA LEU A 47 -8.95 5.32 -8.96
C LEU A 47 -8.62 4.45 -10.19
N GLY A 48 -9.51 3.54 -10.56
CA GLY A 48 -9.37 2.75 -11.80
C GLY A 48 -9.29 3.65 -13.03
N GLY A 49 -10.19 4.62 -13.19
CA GLY A 49 -10.17 5.55 -14.33
C GLY A 49 -8.92 6.45 -14.36
N MET A 50 -8.35 6.79 -13.20
CA MET A 50 -7.06 7.50 -13.15
C MET A 50 -5.89 6.61 -13.62
N LEU A 51 -6.00 5.29 -13.46
CA LEU A 51 -4.94 4.32 -13.76
C LEU A 51 -5.13 3.65 -15.13
N GLU A 52 -6.30 3.78 -15.76
CA GLU A 52 -6.69 3.05 -16.98
C GLU A 52 -5.75 3.29 -18.17
N GLY A 53 -5.16 4.48 -18.27
CA GLY A 53 -4.20 4.82 -19.32
C GLY A 53 -2.76 4.39 -19.05
N LEU A 54 -2.46 3.79 -17.90
CA LEU A 54 -1.11 3.34 -17.57
C LEU A 54 -0.89 1.92 -18.09
N ASP A 55 0.19 1.75 -18.83
CA ASP A 55 0.71 0.42 -19.12
C ASP A 55 1.28 -0.24 -17.85
N ARG A 56 1.63 -1.52 -17.99
CA ARG A 56 2.11 -2.33 -16.88
C ARG A 56 3.39 -1.75 -16.28
N GLU A 57 4.32 -1.32 -17.14
CA GLU A 57 5.61 -0.78 -16.76
C GLU A 57 5.45 0.52 -15.96
N ALA A 58 4.57 1.42 -16.41
CA ALA A 58 4.26 2.67 -15.73
C ALA A 58 3.56 2.43 -14.39
N LEU A 59 2.64 1.46 -14.31
CA LEU A 59 1.98 1.09 -13.07
C LEU A 59 2.97 0.52 -12.04
N VAL A 60 3.87 -0.37 -12.46
CA VAL A 60 4.93 -0.91 -11.59
C VAL A 60 5.85 0.21 -11.13
N ALA A 61 6.26 1.11 -12.02
CA ALA A 61 7.11 2.25 -11.67
C ALA A 61 6.44 3.20 -10.65
N LEU A 62 5.13 3.42 -10.77
CA LEU A 62 4.34 4.21 -9.82
C LEU A 62 4.34 3.56 -8.43
N LEU A 63 4.06 2.26 -8.36
CA LEU A 63 4.04 1.51 -7.10
C LEU A 63 5.41 1.49 -6.42
N VAL A 64 6.48 1.23 -7.18
CA VAL A 64 7.86 1.25 -6.65
C VAL A 64 8.23 2.62 -6.10
N ARG A 65 7.86 3.71 -6.79
CA ARG A 65 8.11 5.07 -6.32
C ARG A 65 7.39 5.35 -5.01
N ARG A 66 6.10 5.01 -4.93
CA ARG A 66 5.30 5.17 -3.72
C ARG A 66 5.86 4.34 -2.55
N ALA A 67 6.32 3.12 -2.82
CA ALA A 67 6.91 2.23 -1.82
C ALA A 67 8.23 2.77 -1.22
N LYS A 68 8.98 3.60 -1.97
CA LYS A 68 10.17 4.29 -1.42
C LYS A 68 9.80 5.34 -0.38
N GLU A 69 8.66 5.99 -0.53
CA GLU A 69 8.17 7.03 0.38
C GLU A 69 7.38 6.45 1.56
N ASP A 70 6.76 5.29 1.38
CA ASP A 70 5.93 4.63 2.37
C ASP A 70 6.36 3.17 2.57
N ARG A 71 7.07 2.96 3.68
CA ARG A 71 7.57 1.63 4.09
C ARG A 71 6.43 0.65 4.37
N GLY A 72 5.23 1.12 4.74
CA GLY A 72 4.06 0.28 4.94
C GLY A 72 3.55 -0.33 3.65
N LEU A 73 3.66 0.39 2.52
CA LEU A 73 3.22 -0.12 1.22
C LEU A 73 4.06 -1.33 0.76
N THR A 74 5.37 -1.34 1.03
CA THR A 74 6.22 -2.49 0.66
C THR A 74 5.76 -3.77 1.34
N GLY A 75 5.58 -3.72 2.67
CA GLY A 75 5.13 -4.88 3.43
C GLY A 75 3.71 -5.33 3.05
N TRP A 76 2.82 -4.38 2.73
CA TRP A 76 1.48 -4.70 2.23
C TRP A 76 1.53 -5.44 0.88
N LEU A 77 2.34 -4.97 -0.08
CA LEU A 77 2.50 -5.63 -1.37
C LEU A 77 3.07 -7.05 -1.24
N GLU A 78 4.06 -7.25 -0.37
CA GLU A 78 4.62 -8.58 -0.10
C GLU A 78 3.55 -9.55 0.44
N ALA A 79 2.73 -9.10 1.39
CA ALA A 79 1.66 -9.91 1.97
C ALA A 79 0.60 -10.30 0.94
N GLU A 80 0.15 -9.34 0.11
CA GLU A 80 -0.85 -9.59 -0.95
C GLU A 80 -0.32 -10.53 -2.03
N LEU A 81 0.95 -10.41 -2.43
CA LEU A 81 1.56 -11.33 -3.39
C LEU A 81 1.63 -12.76 -2.84
N VAL A 82 1.99 -12.93 -1.56
CA VAL A 82 1.98 -14.25 -0.90
C VAL A 82 0.56 -14.83 -0.79
N ALA A 83 -0.44 -13.99 -0.48
CA ALA A 83 -1.83 -14.40 -0.41
C ALA A 83 -2.39 -14.79 -1.80
N GLY A 84 -2.06 -14.04 -2.85
CA GLY A 84 -2.44 -14.33 -4.24
C GLY A 84 -1.74 -15.55 -4.85
N MET A 85 -0.55 -15.90 -4.38
CA MET A 85 0.13 -17.15 -4.74
C MET A 85 -0.48 -18.38 -4.04
N ALA A 86 -0.99 -18.20 -2.81
CA ALA A 86 -1.65 -19.27 -2.07
C ALA A 86 -2.98 -19.69 -2.72
N SER A 87 -3.64 -18.80 -3.47
CA SER A 87 -4.88 -19.09 -4.21
C SER A 87 -4.67 -19.73 -5.59
N THR A 88 -3.43 -19.76 -6.11
CA THR A 88 -3.11 -20.35 -7.44
C THR A 88 -2.27 -21.64 -7.38
N GLY A 89 -1.86 -22.08 -6.19
CA GLY A 89 -1.31 -23.41 -5.94
C GLY A 89 0.19 -23.56 -6.23
N ALA A 90 0.98 -23.71 -5.16
CA ALA A 90 2.16 -24.57 -5.07
C ALA A 90 2.76 -24.46 -3.66
N GLN A 91 3.13 -25.59 -3.06
CA GLN A 91 3.76 -25.71 -1.75
C GLN A 91 4.87 -24.66 -1.51
N ARG A 92 4.78 -23.97 -0.37
CA ARG A 92 5.95 -23.32 0.22
C ARG A 92 6.90 -24.43 0.69
N THR A 93 8.06 -24.56 0.07
CA THR A 93 9.16 -25.32 0.65
C THR A 93 9.54 -24.63 1.95
N ALA A 94 9.42 -25.33 3.08
CA ALA A 94 9.81 -24.80 4.37
C ALA A 94 11.30 -24.43 4.34
N VAL A 95 11.60 -23.14 4.51
CA VAL A 95 12.97 -22.66 4.65
C VAL A 95 13.44 -23.05 6.05
N ASP A 96 14.54 -23.81 6.14
CA ASP A 96 15.19 -24.13 7.41
C ASP A 96 15.70 -22.83 8.07
N PRO A 97 15.24 -22.49 9.30
CA PRO A 97 15.64 -21.26 9.96
C PRO A 97 17.08 -21.28 10.50
N GLU A 98 17.74 -22.44 10.60
CA GLU A 98 19.01 -22.58 11.32
C GLU A 98 20.23 -21.95 10.61
N PRO A 99 20.36 -22.00 9.27
CA PRO A 99 21.35 -21.24 8.53
C PRO A 99 21.20 -19.73 8.74
N ILE A 100 19.96 -19.22 8.71
CA ILE A 100 19.64 -17.79 8.86
C ILE A 100 19.98 -17.32 10.28
N ARG A 101 19.65 -18.12 11.29
CA ARG A 101 19.97 -17.84 12.70
C ARG A 101 21.47 -17.68 12.92
N ARG A 102 22.28 -18.62 12.40
CA ARG A 102 23.75 -18.56 12.51
C ARG A 102 24.33 -17.29 11.89
N GLN A 103 23.80 -16.89 10.74
CA GLN A 103 24.25 -15.70 10.02
C GLN A 103 23.87 -14.40 10.77
N ALA A 104 22.67 -14.33 11.33
CA ALA A 104 22.21 -13.20 12.14
C ALA A 104 23.08 -13.02 13.40
N THR A 105 23.39 -14.12 14.12
CA THR A 105 24.25 -14.08 15.30
C THR A 105 25.65 -13.58 14.98
N ALA A 106 26.22 -13.99 13.84
CA ALA A 106 27.55 -13.55 13.41
C ALA A 106 27.60 -12.04 13.09
N LEU A 107 26.55 -11.49 12.46
CA LEU A 107 26.45 -10.07 12.12
C LEU A 107 26.22 -9.19 13.35
N LEU A 108 25.36 -9.61 14.27
CA LEU A 108 25.07 -8.89 15.51
C LEU A 108 26.26 -8.84 16.47
N SER A 109 27.20 -9.78 16.35
CA SER A 109 28.41 -9.84 17.18
C SER A 109 29.58 -8.95 16.69
N GLY A 110 29.49 -8.30 15.52
CA GLY A 110 30.33 -7.11 15.21
C GLY A 110 31.69 -7.22 14.48
N GLY A 111 31.93 -8.15 13.53
CA GLY A 111 32.96 -8.07 12.44
C GLY A 111 34.47 -8.00 12.81
N PRO A 112 35.44 -7.95 11.85
CA PRO A 112 35.47 -8.25 10.40
C PRO A 112 36.19 -9.58 10.06
N ALA A 113 36.23 -9.93 8.77
CA ALA A 113 36.98 -11.08 8.24
C ALA A 113 38.50 -10.79 8.10
N GLY A 114 39.35 -11.80 8.38
CA GLY A 114 40.64 -11.96 7.70
C GLY A 114 41.94 -11.87 8.53
N ALA A 115 42.77 -12.90 8.35
CA ALA A 115 44.25 -12.93 8.41
C ALA A 115 44.99 -12.97 9.78
N ALA A 116 45.51 -14.16 10.12
CA ALA A 116 46.89 -14.43 10.55
C ALA A 116 47.04 -15.96 10.63
N GLY A 117 47.71 -16.63 9.69
CA GLY A 117 49.16 -16.63 9.62
C GLY A 117 49.67 -17.94 10.23
N ALA A 118 49.55 -19.05 9.48
CA ALA A 118 50.21 -20.30 9.84
C ALA A 118 51.73 -20.10 9.72
N MET A 119 52.40 -20.00 10.86
CA MET A 119 53.86 -20.10 10.96
C MET A 119 54.19 -21.39 11.69
N LYS A 120 54.68 -22.35 10.92
CA LYS A 120 55.20 -23.67 11.32
C LYS A 120 56.49 -23.47 12.13
N GLY A 121 56.70 -24.26 13.20
CA GLY A 121 57.83 -24.19 14.16
C GLY A 121 59.23 -24.52 13.58
N PRO A 122 60.22 -25.00 14.36
CA PRO A 122 60.27 -25.34 15.79
C PRO A 122 60.86 -24.26 16.71
#